data_AF-A0A954FZM8-F1
#
_entry.id   AF-A0A954FZM8-F1
#
_cell.length_a   1.000
_cell.length_b   1.000
_cell.length_c   1.000
_cell.angle_alpha   90.00
_cell.angle_beta   90.00
_cell.angle_gamma   90.00
#
_symmetry.space_group_name_H-M   'P 1'
#
loop_
_entity.id
_entity.type
_entity.pdbx_description
1 polymer ?
#
loop_
_entity_poly.entity_id
_entity_poly.type
_entity_poly.pdbx_seq_one_letter_code
_entity_poly.pdbx_strand_id
1 'polypeptide(L)'
;MKRVELSPQLISLLKAAKRLAGDCEIEVVFLLADIPYDFLEISKSLGKLRLVVSSDKPDVQRAAQEDGIALVPLIHEPQTRQVQISQAILEAIAD
;
A
#
# COMPACT_ATOMS: atom_id res chain seq x y z
N MET A 1 -1.46 -5.64 17.58
CA MET A 1 -2.73 -5.69 16.81
C MET A 1 -2.74 -6.95 15.95
N LYS A 2 -3.90 -7.60 15.75
CA LYS A 2 -3.95 -8.82 14.91
C LYS A 2 -3.83 -8.43 13.43
N ARG A 3 -2.75 -8.86 12.78
CA ARG A 3 -2.57 -8.74 11.33
C ARG A 3 -3.57 -9.64 10.60
N VAL A 4 -4.02 -9.21 9.43
CA VAL A 4 -4.96 -9.97 8.60
C VAL A 4 -4.18 -10.72 7.52
N GLU A 5 -4.37 -12.04 7.47
CA GLU A 5 -3.80 -12.88 6.42
C GLU A 5 -4.42 -12.55 5.05
N LEU A 6 -3.63 -12.73 3.99
CA LEU A 6 -4.05 -12.42 2.63
C LEU A 6 -5.04 -13.46 2.12
N SER A 7 -6.21 -13.00 1.67
CA SER A 7 -7.17 -13.89 1.00
C SER A 7 -6.61 -14.37 -0.36
N PRO A 8 -7.06 -15.54 -0.87
CA PRO A 8 -6.66 -16.01 -2.19
C PRO A 8 -6.93 -15.00 -3.32
N GLN A 9 -7.99 -14.20 -3.18
CA GLN A 9 -8.34 -13.14 -4.12
C GLN A 9 -7.32 -12.00 -4.09
N LEU A 10 -6.92 -11.55 -2.88
CA LEU A 10 -5.91 -10.50 -2.74
C LEU A 10 -4.55 -10.97 -3.26
N ILE A 11 -4.16 -12.23 -2.99
CA ILE A 11 -2.94 -12.82 -3.54
C ILE A 11 -2.97 -12.80 -5.08
N SER A 12 -4.12 -13.14 -5.68
CA SER A 12 -4.27 -13.12 -7.14
C SER A 12 -4.18 -11.71 -7.71
N LEU A 13 -4.76 -10.72 -7.02
CA LEU A 13 -4.66 -9.30 -7.39
C LEU A 13 -3.22 -8.80 -7.33
N LEU A 14 -2.47 -9.14 -6.27
CA LEU A 14 -1.06 -8.77 -6.14
C LEU A 14 -0.20 -9.38 -7.25
N LYS A 15 -0.47 -10.63 -7.65
CA LYS A 15 0.20 -11.27 -8.79
C LYS A 15 -0.08 -10.53 -10.10
N ALA A 16 -1.33 -10.12 -10.33
CA ALA A 16 -1.71 -9.35 -11.51
C ALA A 16 -1.03 -7.97 -11.51
N ALA A 17 -1.05 -7.26 -10.37
CA ALA A 17 -0.39 -5.98 -10.21
C ALA A 17 1.12 -6.08 -10.46
N LYS A 18 1.78 -7.11 -9.92
CA LYS A 18 3.21 -7.37 -10.14
C LYS A 18 3.54 -7.59 -11.62
N ARG A 19 2.70 -8.37 -12.32
CA ARG A 19 2.88 -8.63 -13.75
C ARG A 19 2.74 -7.34 -14.56
N LEU A 20 1.66 -6.59 -14.32
CA LEU A 20 1.41 -5.32 -15.00
C LEU A 20 2.53 -4.31 -14.75
N ALA A 21 3.03 -4.25 -13.52
CA ALA A 21 4.15 -3.39 -13.17
C ALA A 21 5.42 -3.77 -13.95
N GLY A 22 5.70 -5.06 -14.13
CA GLY A 22 6.80 -5.52 -14.98
C GLY A 22 6.61 -5.14 -16.45
N ASP A 23 5.40 -5.32 -16.98
CA ASP A 23 5.08 -5.01 -18.38
C ASP A 23 5.15 -3.50 -18.70
N CYS A 24 4.89 -2.65 -17.69
CA CYS A 24 4.88 -1.19 -17.82
C CYS A 24 6.11 -0.50 -17.21
N GLU A 25 7.15 -1.25 -16.81
CA GLU A 25 8.37 -0.73 -16.18
C GLU A 25 8.09 0.14 -14.93
N ILE A 26 7.08 -0.23 -14.14
CA ILE A 26 6.70 0.44 -12.90
C ILE A 26 7.54 -0.09 -11.74
N GLU A 27 7.98 0.79 -10.84
CA GLU A 27 8.80 0.43 -9.67
C GLU A 27 8.03 0.38 -8.35
N VAL A 28 6.81 0.96 -8.31
CA VAL A 28 6.04 1.16 -7.08
C VAL A 28 4.64 0.61 -7.22
N VAL A 29 4.19 -0.12 -6.20
CA VAL A 29 2.78 -0.52 -6.02
C VAL A 29 2.22 0.25 -4.83
N PHE A 30 1.19 1.05 -5.09
CA PHE A 30 0.49 1.82 -4.08
C PHE A 30 -0.77 1.07 -3.61
N LEU A 31 -0.86 0.78 -2.31
CA LEU A 31 -1.93 0.02 -1.70
C LEU A 31 -2.74 0.91 -0.75
N LEU A 32 -4.00 1.16 -1.12
CA LEU A 32 -5.00 1.71 -0.22
C LEU A 32 -5.54 0.60 0.68
N ALA A 33 -5.35 0.72 1.98
CA ALA A 33 -5.73 -0.32 2.94
C ALA A 33 -6.66 0.24 4.03
N ASP A 34 -7.77 -0.46 4.26
CA ASP A 34 -8.70 -0.18 5.36
C ASP A 34 -8.47 -1.07 6.59
N ILE A 35 -7.62 -2.11 6.44
CA ILE A 35 -7.31 -3.09 7.50
C ILE A 35 -5.81 -3.40 7.53
N PRO A 36 -5.26 -3.79 8.69
CA PRO A 36 -3.83 -4.01 8.88
C PRO A 36 -3.41 -5.39 8.37
N TYR A 37 -3.15 -5.51 7.07
CA TYR A 37 -2.59 -6.72 6.48
C TYR A 37 -1.16 -7.00 6.98
N ASP A 38 -0.66 -8.21 6.75
CA ASP A 38 0.77 -8.49 6.81
C ASP A 38 1.48 -7.81 5.62
N PHE A 39 1.89 -6.55 5.80
CA PHE A 39 2.48 -5.76 4.71
C PHE A 39 3.87 -6.26 4.34
N LEU A 40 4.56 -6.93 5.26
CA LEU A 40 5.82 -7.60 4.99
C LEU A 40 5.63 -8.79 4.03
N GLU A 41 4.58 -9.59 4.21
CA GLU A 41 4.21 -10.67 3.28
C GLU A 41 3.89 -10.11 1.89
N ILE A 42 3.12 -9.02 1.83
CA ILE A 42 2.80 -8.34 0.56
C ILE A 42 4.08 -7.86 -0.12
N SER A 43 4.96 -7.17 0.61
CA SER A 43 6.24 -6.67 0.10
C SER A 43 7.10 -7.80 -0.47
N LYS A 44 7.22 -8.92 0.26
CA LYS A 44 7.95 -10.12 -0.23
C LYS A 44 7.35 -10.68 -1.51
N SER A 45 6.02 -10.72 -1.63
CA SER A 45 5.33 -11.19 -2.83
C SER A 45 5.60 -10.29 -4.04
N LEU A 46 5.67 -8.98 -3.83
CA LEU A 46 5.98 -7.97 -4.84
C LEU A 46 7.46 -7.98 -5.27
N GLY A 47 8.37 -8.44 -4.41
CA GLY A 47 9.77 -8.66 -4.75
C GLY A 47 10.54 -7.34 -4.88
N LYS A 48 10.94 -6.98 -6.10
CA LYS A 48 11.69 -5.74 -6.35
C LYS A 48 10.83 -4.47 -6.35
N LEU A 49 9.51 -4.62 -6.52
CA LEU A 49 8.59 -3.49 -6.52
C LEU A 49 8.47 -2.93 -5.10
N ARG A 50 8.62 -1.62 -4.95
CA ARG A 50 8.41 -0.93 -3.67
C ARG A 50 6.91 -0.94 -3.35
N LEU A 51 6.57 -1.36 -2.14
CA LEU A 51 5.21 -1.24 -1.61
C LEU A 51 5.07 0.09 -0.87
N VAL A 52 4.08 0.88 -1.25
CA VAL A 52 3.65 2.06 -0.50
C VAL A 52 2.24 1.80 0.01
N VAL A 53 2.02 1.94 1.31
CA VAL A 53 0.71 1.80 1.94
C VAL A 53 0.14 3.18 2.21
N SER A 54 -1.17 3.33 2.02
CA SER A 54 -1.85 4.56 2.38
C SER A 54 -3.20 4.26 3.03
N SER A 55 -3.47 4.95 4.15
CA SER A 55 -4.65 4.72 4.98
C SER A 55 -4.90 5.90 5.93
N ASP A 56 -6.16 6.13 6.27
CA ASP A 56 -6.59 7.02 7.36
C ASP A 56 -6.74 6.29 8.70
N LYS A 57 -6.52 4.96 8.73
CA LYS A 57 -6.69 4.12 9.93
C LYS A 57 -5.39 4.08 10.74
N PRO A 58 -5.38 4.52 12.01
CA PRO A 58 -4.19 4.50 12.86
C PRO A 58 -3.59 3.09 13.02
N ASP A 59 -4.45 2.08 13.01
CA ASP A 59 -4.09 0.67 13.07
C ASP A 59 -3.25 0.26 11.86
N VAL A 60 -3.71 0.62 10.66
CA VAL A 60 -2.99 0.34 9.40
C VAL A 60 -1.68 1.10 9.33
N GLN A 61 -1.67 2.38 9.73
CA GLN A 61 -0.47 3.20 9.73
C GLN A 61 0.61 2.62 10.66
N ARG A 62 0.23 2.21 11.88
CA ARG A 62 1.15 1.53 12.80
C ARG A 62 1.67 0.23 12.22
N ALA A 63 0.82 -0.54 11.55
CA ALA A 63 1.25 -1.77 10.91
C ALA A 63 2.32 -1.54 9.83
N ALA A 64 2.10 -0.59 8.93
CA ALA A 64 3.06 -0.25 7.89
C ALA A 64 4.40 0.22 8.49
N GLN A 65 4.36 1.05 9.54
CA GLN A 65 5.57 1.53 10.23
C GLN A 65 6.34 0.40 10.93
N GLU A 66 5.65 -0.48 11.67
CA GLU A 66 6.25 -1.65 12.33
C GLU A 66 6.89 -2.61 11.32
N ASP A 67 6.27 -2.77 10.14
CA ASP A 67 6.75 -3.64 9.07
C ASP A 67 7.85 -2.96 8.21
N GLY A 68 8.19 -1.69 8.50
CA GLY A 68 9.20 -0.93 7.76
C GLY A 68 8.79 -0.59 6.32
N ILE A 69 7.49 -0.54 6.04
CA ILE A 69 6.91 -0.27 4.73
C ILE A 69 6.64 1.23 4.58
N ALA A 70 6.94 1.78 3.40
CA ALA A 70 6.66 3.17 3.08
C ALA A 70 5.18 3.47 3.29
N LEU A 71 4.89 4.51 4.06
CA LEU A 71 3.55 4.88 4.48
C LEU A 71 3.27 6.32 4.05
N VAL A 72 2.15 6.52 3.38
CA VAL A 72 1.59 7.85 3.15
C VAL A 72 0.25 7.98 3.86
N PRO A 73 0.18 8.71 5.00
CA PRO A 73 -1.04 8.81 5.78
C PRO A 73 -2.10 9.61 5.02
N LEU A 74 -3.34 9.09 5.02
CA LEU A 74 -4.49 9.87 4.52
C LEU A 74 -5.01 10.73 5.66
N ILE A 75 -5.05 12.04 5.44
CA ILE A 75 -5.65 12.99 6.39
C ILE A 75 -7.16 12.95 6.17
N HIS A 76 -7.94 12.67 7.22
CA HIS A 76 -9.40 12.69 7.17
C HIS A 76 -9.91 14.15 7.12
N GLU A 77 -9.66 14.84 6.01
CA GLU A 77 -10.26 16.14 5.70
C GLU A 77 -11.54 15.98 4.86
N PRO A 78 -12.49 16.93 4.92
CA PRO A 78 -13.73 16.92 4.13
C PRO A 78 -13.51 17.03 2.60
N GLN A 79 -12.27 17.00 2.14
CA GLN A 79 -11.90 16.97 0.74
C GLN A 79 -12.20 15.60 0.12
N THR A 80 -12.39 15.55 -1.20
CA THR A 80 -12.72 14.30 -1.88
C THR A 80 -11.54 13.32 -1.81
N ARG A 81 -11.83 12.02 -1.66
CA ARG A 81 -10.84 10.92 -1.63
C ARG A 81 -9.80 11.01 -2.76
N GLN A 82 -10.21 11.54 -3.92
CA GLN A 82 -9.34 11.75 -5.08
C GLN A 82 -8.19 12.73 -4.82
N VAL A 83 -8.43 13.82 -4.09
CA VAL A 83 -7.38 14.81 -3.74
C VAL A 83 -6.37 14.19 -2.79
N GLN A 84 -6.86 13.44 -1.80
CA GLN A 84 -6.03 12.74 -0.83
C GLN A 84 -5.13 11.69 -1.48
N ILE A 85 -5.67 10.89 -2.42
CA ILE A 85 -4.88 9.92 -3.18
C ILE A 85 -3.84 10.64 -4.04
N SER A 86 -4.19 11.76 -4.68
CA SER A 86 -3.26 12.52 -5.53
C SER A 86 -2.09 13.08 -4.71
N GLN A 87 -2.36 13.65 -3.52
CA GLN A 87 -1.32 14.08 -2.60
C GLN A 87 -0.47 12.92 -2.12
N ALA A 88 -1.11 11.80 -1.77
CA ALA A 88 -0.40 10.64 -1.27
C ALA A 88 0.57 10.06 -2.31
N ILE A 89 0.17 10.05 -3.58
CA ILE A 89 1.03 9.66 -4.71
C ILE A 89 2.19 10.66 -4.86
N LEU A 90 1.92 11.96 -4.80
CA LEU A 90 2.96 13.01 -4.93
C LEU A 90 4.01 12.91 -3.82
N GLU A 91 3.61 12.62 -2.58
CA GLU A 91 4.54 12.40 -1.48
C GLU A 91 5.32 11.09 -1.66
N ALA A 92 4.65 10.01 -2.07
CA ALA A 92 5.28 8.70 -2.29
C ALA A 92 6.37 8.70 -3.38
N ILE A 93 6.29 9.59 -4.37
CA ILE A 93 7.29 9.70 -5.45
C ILE A 93 8.39 10.72 -5.15
N ALA A 94 8.16 11.62 -4.19
CA ALA A 94 9.12 12.66 -3.82
C ALA A 94 10.22 12.13 -2.87
N ASP A 95 9.98 10.97 -2.24
CA ASP A 95 10.86 10.26 -1.28
C ASP A 95 11.39 8.93 -1.87
#